data_AF-A0A2H0AKH9-F1
#
_entry.id   AF-A0A2H0AKH9-F1
#
_cell.length_a   1.000
_cell.length_b   1.000
_cell.length_c   1.000
_cell.angle_alpha   90.00
_cell.angle_beta   90.00
_cell.angle_gamma   90.00
#
_symmetry.space_group_name_H-M   'P 1'
#
loop_
_entity.id
_entity.type
_entity.pdbx_description
1 polymer ?
#
loop_
_entity_poly.entity_id
_entity_poly.type
_entity_poly.pdbx_seq_one_letter_code
_entity_poly.pdbx_strand_id
1 'polypeptide(L)'
;MGSYESGFKIIGWVFTLVAIGLLAAGAIVYRHTERFIERALVAEGSVVELERRESVYHPVVSFRANDGKTVTFSSSIGSRPPSYRKGEKVRVLYDSLNPEDATIAGVFSLWFPVMILGGIGAVFFLIGGSFIGFSLRRKRIEAWLRQSGQIVTARFHSVVPATHIRTMRGGIYHVVRAMWNDPVSGREYIFQSKPIPWDPTDFAKGKDIPVFIDPQRPERHLVDTSFLPVGPES
;
A
#
# COMPACT_ATOMS: atom_id res chain seq x y z
N MET A 1 0.99 -25.86 9.21
CA MET A 1 1.52 -25.01 8.11
C MET A 1 0.71 -23.71 8.03
N GLY A 2 1.26 -22.53 8.36
CA GLY A 2 0.53 -21.28 8.03
C GLY A 2 0.85 -19.99 8.79
N SER A 3 1.55 -20.02 9.92
CA SER A 3 1.69 -18.81 10.75
C SER A 3 2.57 -17.72 10.14
N TYR A 4 3.64 -18.07 9.40
CA TYR A 4 4.55 -17.07 8.80
C TYR A 4 3.96 -16.36 7.57
N GLU A 5 3.23 -17.07 6.70
CA GLU A 5 2.55 -16.42 5.57
C GLU A 5 1.39 -15.54 6.03
N SER A 6 0.83 -15.84 7.20
CA SER A 6 -0.31 -15.10 7.75
C SER A 6 0.08 -13.68 8.13
N GLY A 7 1.24 -13.46 8.75
CA GLY A 7 1.70 -12.12 9.15
C GLY A 7 1.82 -11.15 7.97
N PHE A 8 2.47 -11.58 6.88
CA PHE A 8 2.65 -10.74 5.68
C PHE A 8 1.32 -10.44 4.98
N LYS A 9 0.38 -11.40 4.97
CA LYS A 9 -0.98 -11.21 4.44
C LYS A 9 -1.80 -10.25 5.29
N ILE A 10 -1.73 -10.37 6.62
CA ILE A 10 -2.43 -9.48 7.55
C ILE A 10 -1.97 -8.03 7.33
N ILE A 11 -0.66 -7.80 7.23
CA ILE A 11 -0.11 -6.48 6.95
C ILE A 11 -0.69 -5.93 5.63
N GLY A 12 -0.61 -6.71 4.53
CA GLY A 12 -1.16 -6.29 3.24
C GLY A 12 -2.66 -5.91 3.32
N TRP A 13 -3.46 -6.70 4.05
CA TRP A 13 -4.88 -6.40 4.26
C TRP A 13 -5.12 -5.15 5.10
N VAL A 14 -4.37 -4.95 6.19
CA VAL A 14 -4.48 -3.75 7.04
C VAL A 14 -4.18 -2.49 6.24
N PHE A 15 -3.07 -2.46 5.48
CA PHE A 15 -2.72 -1.32 4.64
C PHE A 15 -3.80 -1.05 3.59
N THR A 16 -4.38 -2.09 3.00
CA THR A 16 -5.46 -1.97 2.01
C THR A 16 -6.74 -1.41 2.64
N LEU A 17 -7.11 -1.86 3.84
CA LEU A 17 -8.29 -1.34 4.55
C LEU A 17 -8.13 0.13 4.92
N VAL A 18 -6.95 0.53 5.41
CA VAL A 18 -6.64 1.94 5.68
C VAL A 18 -6.71 2.77 4.39
N ALA A 19 -6.16 2.26 3.28
CA ALA A 19 -6.26 2.92 1.99
C ALA A 19 -7.71 3.15 1.56
N ILE A 20 -8.56 2.13 1.65
CA ILE A 20 -9.98 2.22 1.31
C ILE A 20 -10.67 3.28 2.17
N GLY A 21 -10.40 3.31 3.48
CA GLY A 21 -10.96 4.31 4.39
C GLY A 21 -10.57 5.74 4.00
N LEU A 22 -9.29 5.96 3.72
CA LEU A 22 -8.77 7.28 3.31
C LEU A 22 -9.33 7.72 1.96
N LEU A 23 -9.41 6.82 0.98
CA LEU A 23 -9.97 7.12 -0.34
C LEU A 23 -11.47 7.38 -0.27
N ALA A 24 -12.22 6.62 0.56
CA ALA A 24 -13.64 6.85 0.78
C ALA A 24 -13.89 8.22 1.45
N ALA A 25 -13.12 8.57 2.47
CA ALA A 25 -13.18 9.89 3.09
C ALA A 25 -12.82 11.01 2.08
N GLY A 26 -11.77 10.82 1.28
CA GLY A 26 -11.41 11.75 0.21
C GLY A 26 -12.53 11.93 -0.83
N ALA A 27 -13.22 10.84 -1.21
CA ALA A 27 -14.35 10.88 -2.12
C ALA A 27 -15.58 11.59 -1.53
N ILE A 28 -15.83 11.44 -0.22
CA ILE A 28 -16.88 12.17 0.49
C ILE A 28 -16.58 13.67 0.48
N VAL A 29 -15.34 14.07 0.83
CA VAL A 29 -14.91 15.47 0.81
C VAL A 29 -14.98 16.04 -0.61
N TYR A 30 -14.53 15.29 -1.62
CA TYR A 30 -14.64 15.68 -3.03
C TYR A 30 -16.10 16.01 -3.40
N ARG A 31 -17.04 15.10 -3.10
CA ARG A 31 -18.46 15.31 -3.41
C ARG A 31 -19.06 16.48 -2.63
N HIS A 32 -18.61 16.72 -1.40
CA HIS A 32 -19.04 17.86 -0.62
C HIS A 32 -18.56 19.17 -1.27
N THR A 33 -17.29 19.25 -1.64
CA THR A 33 -16.69 20.40 -2.31
C THR A 33 -17.34 20.66 -3.67
N GLU A 34 -17.61 19.63 -4.47
CA GLU A 34 -18.29 19.75 -5.76
C GLU A 34 -19.68 20.37 -5.63
N ARG A 35 -20.51 19.84 -4.71
CA ARG A 35 -21.84 20.40 -4.44
C ARG A 35 -21.79 21.83 -3.90
N PHE A 36 -20.77 22.16 -3.11
CA PHE A 36 -20.54 23.51 -2.64
C PHE A 36 -20.23 24.44 -3.81
N ILE A 37 -19.31 24.07 -4.71
CA ILE A 37 -18.95 24.86 -5.89
C ILE A 37 -20.16 25.09 -6.81
N GLU A 38 -21.00 24.06 -7.04
CA GLU A 38 -22.19 24.17 -7.88
C GLU A 38 -23.24 25.17 -7.36
N ARG A 39 -23.31 25.34 -6.04
CA ARG A 39 -24.30 26.20 -5.37
C ARG A 39 -23.74 27.54 -4.93
N ALA A 40 -22.42 27.66 -4.82
CA ALA A 40 -21.76 28.84 -4.30
C ALA A 40 -21.90 30.03 -5.25
N LEU A 41 -22.13 31.20 -4.67
CA LEU A 41 -22.03 32.47 -5.38
C LEU A 41 -20.61 33.00 -5.30
N VAL A 42 -20.22 33.76 -6.33
CA VAL A 42 -18.90 34.39 -6.42
C VAL A 42 -19.01 35.86 -6.03
N ALA A 43 -18.14 36.32 -5.13
CA ALA A 43 -17.97 37.73 -4.80
C ALA A 43 -16.49 38.14 -4.83
N GLU A 44 -16.23 39.43 -5.06
CA GLU A 44 -14.91 40.01 -4.80
C GLU A 44 -14.77 40.32 -3.30
N GLY A 45 -13.69 39.79 -2.71
CA GLY A 45 -13.28 40.10 -1.34
C GLY A 45 -11.88 40.71 -1.30
N SER A 46 -11.50 41.24 -0.14
CA SER A 46 -10.16 41.73 0.13
C SER A 46 -9.60 41.12 1.42
N VAL A 47 -8.31 40.84 1.41
CA VAL A 47 -7.61 40.34 2.60
C VAL A 47 -7.42 41.52 3.56
N VAL A 48 -8.15 41.52 4.67
CA VAL A 48 -8.10 42.60 5.66
C VAL A 48 -7.00 42.38 6.69
N GLU A 49 -6.63 41.13 6.94
CA GLU A 49 -5.62 40.75 7.93
C GLU A 49 -4.98 39.40 7.61
N LEU A 50 -3.77 39.17 8.12
CA LEU A 50 -3.12 37.87 8.12
C LEU A 50 -2.99 37.42 9.57
N GLU A 51 -3.87 36.52 9.99
CA GLU A 51 -3.86 35.96 11.32
C GLU A 51 -2.73 34.92 11.42
N ARG A 52 -1.81 35.11 12.35
CA ARG A 52 -0.76 34.12 12.60
C ARG A 52 -1.26 33.12 13.63
N ARG A 53 -1.47 31.88 13.19
CA ARG A 53 -1.74 30.74 14.08
C ARG A 53 -0.52 29.84 14.09
N GLU A 54 0.06 29.66 15.28
CA GLU A 54 1.33 28.96 15.48
C GLU A 54 2.46 29.51 14.56
N SER A 55 2.87 28.71 13.57
CA SER A 55 3.89 29.04 12.60
C SER A 55 3.33 29.33 11.22
N VAL A 56 2.02 29.43 11.02
CA VAL A 56 1.40 29.57 9.69
C VAL A 56 0.54 30.83 9.63
N TYR A 57 0.45 31.47 8.45
CA TYR A 57 -0.36 32.67 8.24
C TYR A 57 -1.66 32.32 7.52
N HIS A 58 -2.79 32.68 8.13
CA HIS A 58 -4.13 32.48 7.62
C HIS A 58 -4.72 33.83 7.17
N PRO A 59 -5.10 33.98 5.90
CA PRO A 59 -5.73 35.21 5.44
C PRO A 59 -7.14 35.35 6.01
N VAL A 60 -7.42 36.52 6.58
CA VAL A 60 -8.76 36.97 6.96
C VAL A 60 -9.30 37.81 5.82
N VAL A 61 -10.41 37.39 5.23
CA VAL A 61 -10.98 37.99 4.03
C VAL A 61 -12.32 38.61 4.37
N SER A 62 -12.55 39.83 3.90
CA SER A 62 -13.83 40.52 3.99
C SER A 62 -14.43 40.67 2.59
N PHE A 63 -15.71 40.35 2.44
CA PHE A 63 -16.43 40.47 1.17
C PHE A 63 -17.86 40.95 1.42
N ARG A 64 -18.52 41.46 0.37
CA ARG A 64 -19.93 41.86 0.43
C ARG A 64 -20.81 40.80 -0.21
N ALA A 65 -21.71 40.22 0.58
CA ALA A 65 -22.68 39.23 0.11
C ALA A 65 -23.83 39.88 -0.69
N ASN A 66 -24.63 39.08 -1.38
CA ASN A 66 -25.74 39.57 -2.21
C ASN A 66 -26.81 40.32 -1.40
N ASP A 67 -26.95 39.99 -0.11
CA ASP A 67 -27.90 40.61 0.81
C ASP A 67 -27.39 41.98 1.31
N GLY A 68 -26.24 42.42 0.79
CA GLY A 68 -25.61 43.68 1.10
C GLY A 68 -24.76 43.66 2.36
N LYS A 69 -24.77 42.57 3.14
CA LYS A 69 -23.97 42.44 4.37
C LYS A 69 -22.51 42.19 4.05
N THR A 70 -21.64 42.78 4.86
CA THR A 70 -20.21 42.50 4.83
C THR A 70 -19.94 41.30 5.74
N VAL A 71 -19.37 40.24 5.17
CA VAL A 71 -18.98 39.03 5.90
C VAL A 71 -17.47 38.97 5.94
N THR A 72 -16.92 38.60 7.09
CA THR A 72 -15.48 38.43 7.28
C THR A 72 -15.23 37.04 7.81
N PHE A 73 -14.37 36.28 7.14
CA PHE A 73 -14.01 34.91 7.54
C PHE A 73 -12.49 34.71 7.52
N SER A 74 -12.01 33.78 8.34
CA SER A 74 -10.60 33.37 8.37
C SER A 74 -10.44 32.08 7.56
N SER A 75 -9.53 32.06 6.59
CA SER A 75 -9.28 30.88 5.77
C SER A 75 -8.76 29.72 6.62
N SER A 76 -9.36 28.54 6.48
CA SER A 76 -8.91 27.30 7.13
C SER A 76 -7.51 26.87 6.68
N ILE A 77 -7.10 27.28 5.48
CA ILE A 77 -5.79 26.99 4.91
C ILE A 77 -4.90 28.22 5.05
N GLY A 78 -3.75 28.01 5.69
CA GLY A 78 -2.68 28.99 5.82
C GLY A 78 -1.39 28.46 5.19
N SER A 79 -0.42 29.36 4.98
CA SER A 79 0.90 28.98 4.48
C SER A 79 2.03 29.76 5.14
N ARG A 80 3.25 29.23 5.02
CA ARG A 80 4.49 29.95 5.33
C ARG A 80 5.52 29.69 4.23
N PRO A 81 5.97 30.71 3.48
CA PRO A 81 5.59 32.13 3.58
C PRO A 81 4.09 32.39 3.28
N PRO A 82 3.54 33.55 3.69
CA PRO A 82 2.14 33.90 3.43
C PRO A 82 1.83 33.85 1.93
N SER A 83 0.74 33.20 1.56
CA SER A 83 0.27 33.06 0.17
C SER A 83 -0.43 34.30 -0.34
N TYR A 84 -0.94 35.14 0.56
CA TYR A 84 -1.66 36.37 0.27
C TYR A 84 -1.10 37.53 1.08
N ARG A 85 -1.35 38.75 0.61
CA ARG A 85 -0.97 40.00 1.28
C ARG A 85 -2.18 40.77 1.77
N LYS A 86 -2.02 41.54 2.84
CA LYS A 86 -3.05 42.48 3.29
C LYS A 86 -3.35 43.51 2.19
N GLY A 87 -4.63 43.73 1.91
CA GLY A 87 -5.14 44.56 0.82
C GLY A 87 -5.29 43.84 -0.52
N GLU A 88 -4.84 42.58 -0.63
CA GLU A 88 -4.97 41.81 -1.87
C GLU A 88 -6.43 41.47 -2.17
N LYS A 89 -6.84 41.65 -3.42
CA LYS A 89 -8.17 41.26 -3.90
C LYS A 89 -8.19 39.77 -4.22
N VAL A 90 -9.18 39.07 -3.69
CA VAL A 90 -9.38 37.64 -3.92
C VAL A 90 -10.81 37.36 -4.32
N ARG A 91 -11.03 36.30 -5.10
CA ARG A 91 -12.37 35.80 -5.38
C ARG A 91 -12.81 34.91 -4.23
N VAL A 92 -14.02 35.11 -3.73
CA VAL A 92 -14.62 34.34 -2.64
C VAL A 92 -15.81 33.57 -3.19
N LEU A 93 -15.89 32.29 -2.83
CA LEU A 93 -17.04 31.42 -3.02
C LEU A 93 -17.77 31.33 -1.68
N TYR A 94 -19.08 31.56 -1.66
CA TYR A 94 -19.89 31.49 -0.44
C TYR A 94 -21.28 30.92 -0.70
N ASP A 95 -21.90 30.31 0.31
CA ASP A 95 -23.29 29.85 0.23
C ASP A 95 -24.26 31.03 0.44
N SER A 96 -25.23 31.21 -0.47
CA SER A 96 -26.27 32.25 -0.33
C SER A 96 -27.20 32.05 0.87
N LEU A 97 -27.42 30.80 1.30
CA LEU A 97 -28.24 30.44 2.45
C LEU A 97 -27.46 30.59 3.76
N ASN A 98 -26.14 30.43 3.71
CA ASN A 98 -25.25 30.62 4.85
C ASN A 98 -23.96 31.35 4.44
N PRO A 99 -23.95 32.69 4.40
CA PRO A 99 -22.80 33.47 3.95
C PRO A 99 -21.52 33.30 4.77
N GLU A 100 -21.61 32.73 5.99
CA GLU A 100 -20.44 32.39 6.81
C GLU A 100 -19.67 31.19 6.26
N ASP A 101 -20.33 30.30 5.50
CA ASP A 101 -19.65 29.22 4.78
C ASP A 101 -19.04 29.78 3.49
N ALA A 102 -17.90 30.43 3.66
CA ALA A 102 -17.15 31.11 2.61
C ALA A 102 -15.71 30.60 2.53
N THR A 103 -15.19 30.53 1.31
CA THR A 103 -13.81 30.12 1.05
C THR A 103 -13.22 30.90 -0.12
N ILE A 104 -11.89 31.03 -0.14
CA ILE A 104 -11.20 31.66 -1.26
C ILE A 104 -11.29 30.72 -2.48
N ALA A 105 -11.62 31.27 -3.64
CA ALA A 105 -11.75 30.54 -4.91
C ALA A 105 -10.38 30.15 -5.50
N GLY A 106 -9.58 29.45 -4.70
CA GLY A 106 -8.27 28.91 -5.05
C GLY A 106 -8.29 27.39 -5.12
N VAL A 107 -7.58 26.82 -6.08
CA VAL A 107 -7.48 25.36 -6.23
C VAL A 107 -6.94 24.71 -4.96
N PHE A 108 -5.92 25.29 -4.34
CA PHE A 108 -5.40 24.81 -3.07
C PHE A 108 -6.45 24.91 -1.95
N SER A 109 -7.16 26.04 -1.83
CA SER A 109 -8.16 26.22 -0.79
C SER A 109 -9.31 25.19 -0.86
N LEU A 110 -9.72 24.81 -2.06
CA LEU A 110 -10.84 23.88 -2.28
C LEU A 110 -10.42 22.41 -2.25
N TRP A 111 -9.28 22.09 -2.88
CA TRP A 111 -8.91 20.70 -3.18
C TRP A 111 -7.82 20.14 -2.28
N PHE A 112 -7.16 20.97 -1.45
CA PHE A 112 -6.07 20.50 -0.59
C PHE A 112 -6.45 19.32 0.32
N PRO A 113 -7.62 19.32 1.00
CA PRO A 113 -8.05 18.15 1.77
C PRO A 113 -8.17 16.90 0.90
N VAL A 114 -8.80 17.01 -0.28
CA VAL A 114 -8.96 15.89 -1.22
C VAL A 114 -7.60 15.37 -1.69
N MET A 115 -6.67 16.26 -2.01
CA MET A 115 -5.31 15.90 -2.44
C MET A 115 -4.54 15.15 -1.35
N ILE A 116 -4.64 15.59 -0.10
CA ILE A 116 -3.98 14.90 1.03
C ILE A 116 -4.57 13.51 1.22
N LEU A 117 -5.90 13.41 1.35
CA LEU A 117 -6.57 12.13 1.58
C LEU A 117 -6.34 11.17 0.41
N GLY A 118 -6.46 11.66 -0.82
CA GLY A 118 -6.21 10.89 -2.04
C GLY A 118 -4.75 10.45 -2.16
N GLY A 119 -3.80 11.36 -1.90
CA GLY A 119 -2.38 11.08 -1.98
C GLY A 119 -1.91 10.03 -0.97
N ILE A 120 -2.28 10.21 0.31
CA ILE A 120 -1.95 9.23 1.36
C ILE A 120 -2.67 7.90 1.07
N GLY A 121 -3.96 7.95 0.71
CA GLY A 121 -4.74 6.77 0.36
C GLY A 121 -4.10 5.98 -0.80
N ALA A 122 -3.61 6.66 -1.84
CA ALA A 122 -2.94 6.04 -2.97
C ALA A 122 -1.63 5.33 -2.57
N VAL A 123 -0.80 5.96 -1.72
CA VAL A 123 0.43 5.34 -1.21
C VAL A 123 0.12 4.06 -0.45
N PHE A 124 -0.85 4.09 0.47
CA PHE A 124 -1.26 2.91 1.22
C PHE A 124 -1.84 1.82 0.31
N PHE A 125 -2.61 2.20 -0.72
CA PHE A 125 -3.15 1.27 -1.70
C PHE A 125 -2.05 0.58 -2.51
N LEU A 126 -1.04 1.32 -2.95
CA LEU A 126 0.09 0.75 -3.70
C LEU A 126 0.89 -0.23 -2.85
N ILE A 127 1.12 0.09 -1.58
CA ILE A 127 1.82 -0.80 -0.64
C ILE A 127 1.00 -2.07 -0.42
N GLY A 128 -0.27 -1.95 0.01
CA GLY A 128 -1.15 -3.09 0.25
C GLY A 128 -1.36 -3.95 -1.00
N GLY A 129 -1.62 -3.31 -2.13
CA GLY A 129 -1.79 -3.94 -3.44
C GLY A 129 -0.55 -4.67 -3.93
N SER A 130 0.65 -4.14 -3.67
CA SER A 130 1.91 -4.82 -4.02
C SER A 130 2.09 -6.12 -3.22
N PHE A 131 1.80 -6.10 -1.92
CA PHE A 131 1.86 -7.29 -1.07
C PHE A 131 0.86 -8.37 -1.52
N ILE A 132 -0.40 -7.96 -1.77
CA ILE A 132 -1.46 -8.86 -2.22
C ILE A 132 -1.14 -9.40 -3.62
N GLY A 133 -0.77 -8.53 -4.55
CA GLY A 133 -0.43 -8.88 -5.93
C GLY A 133 0.77 -9.84 -6.00
N PHE A 134 1.81 -9.62 -5.20
CA PHE A 134 2.94 -10.52 -5.09
C PHE A 134 2.55 -11.91 -4.54
N SER A 135 1.71 -11.93 -3.50
CA SER A 135 1.19 -13.17 -2.90
C SER A 135 0.34 -13.97 -3.89
N LEU A 136 -0.58 -13.30 -4.61
CA LEU A 136 -1.41 -13.92 -5.65
C LEU A 136 -0.57 -14.43 -6.82
N ARG A 137 0.42 -13.66 -7.26
CA ARG A 137 1.35 -14.06 -8.33
C ARG A 137 2.13 -15.31 -7.94
N ARG A 138 2.66 -15.37 -6.70
CA ARG A 138 3.37 -16.56 -6.18
C ARG A 138 2.47 -17.79 -6.19
N LYS A 139 1.23 -17.68 -5.70
CA LYS A 139 0.25 -18.78 -5.71
C LYS A 139 -0.07 -19.25 -7.13
N ARG A 140 -0.25 -18.32 -8.06
CA ARG A 140 -0.56 -18.64 -9.47
C ARG A 140 0.62 -19.34 -10.15
N ILE A 141 1.85 -18.88 -9.91
CA ILE A 141 3.07 -19.52 -10.43
C ILE A 141 3.19 -20.93 -9.84
N GLU A 142 2.98 -21.11 -8.53
CA GLU A 142 3.04 -22.44 -7.92
C GLU A 142 1.99 -23.39 -8.50
N ALA A 143 0.74 -22.95 -8.65
CA ALA A 143 -0.32 -23.76 -9.24
C ALA A 143 0.02 -24.17 -10.67
N TRP A 144 0.56 -23.24 -11.45
CA TRP A 144 1.02 -23.52 -12.81
C TRP A 144 2.22 -24.48 -12.83
N LEU A 145 3.21 -24.33 -11.94
CA LEU A 145 4.35 -25.25 -11.83
C LEU A 145 3.91 -26.68 -11.50
N ARG A 146 2.91 -26.85 -10.63
CA ARG A 146 2.36 -28.18 -10.29
C ARG A 146 1.65 -28.85 -11.47
N GLN A 147 1.02 -28.08 -12.36
CA GLN A 147 0.21 -28.61 -13.46
C GLN A 147 0.97 -28.75 -14.78
N SER A 148 1.89 -27.82 -15.06
CA SER A 148 2.52 -27.66 -16.38
C SER A 148 4.04 -27.41 -16.29
N GLY A 149 4.61 -27.38 -15.09
CA GLY A 149 6.06 -27.27 -14.91
C GLY A 149 6.77 -28.54 -15.36
N GLN A 150 7.98 -28.38 -15.88
CA GLN A 150 8.84 -29.52 -16.20
C GLN A 150 9.39 -30.10 -14.89
N ILE A 151 9.29 -31.42 -14.72
CA ILE A 151 9.87 -32.10 -13.56
C ILE A 151 11.33 -32.39 -13.86
N VAL A 152 12.22 -31.95 -12.97
CA VAL A 152 13.65 -32.31 -12.97
C VAL A 152 14.00 -33.02 -11.68
N THR A 153 14.89 -34.01 -11.79
CA THR A 153 15.39 -34.77 -10.64
C THR A 153 16.61 -34.07 -10.09
N ALA A 154 16.48 -33.41 -8.93
CA ALA A 154 17.57 -32.73 -8.25
C ALA A 154 18.09 -33.61 -7.10
N ARG A 155 19.40 -33.60 -6.88
CA ARG A 155 20.00 -34.36 -5.77
C ARG A 155 19.92 -33.55 -4.48
N PHE A 156 19.72 -34.22 -3.35
CA PHE A 156 19.83 -33.58 -2.05
C PHE A 156 21.19 -32.88 -1.89
N HIS A 157 21.18 -31.60 -1.51
CA HIS A 157 22.39 -30.83 -1.21
C HIS A 157 22.56 -30.59 0.29
N SER A 158 21.60 -29.92 0.94
CA SER A 158 21.67 -29.65 2.37
C SER A 158 20.31 -29.22 2.94
N VAL A 159 20.16 -29.28 4.26
CA VAL A 159 19.11 -28.56 5.00
C VAL A 159 19.72 -27.34 5.66
N VAL A 160 19.07 -26.18 5.58
CA VAL A 160 19.50 -24.97 6.28
C VAL A 160 18.38 -24.34 7.09
N PRO A 161 18.69 -23.75 8.26
CA PRO A 161 17.71 -22.99 9.01
C PRO A 161 17.32 -21.72 8.23
N ALA A 162 16.03 -21.48 8.09
CA ALA A 162 15.47 -20.25 7.53
C ALA A 162 15.48 -19.14 8.60
N THR A 163 16.68 -18.65 8.92
CA THR A 163 16.92 -17.66 9.98
C THR A 163 16.17 -16.33 9.80
N HIS A 164 15.76 -16.03 8.57
CA HIS A 164 14.95 -14.86 8.23
C HIS A 164 13.47 -15.00 8.65
N ILE A 165 13.00 -16.19 9.00
CA ILE A 165 11.62 -16.44 9.43
C ILE A 165 11.58 -16.47 10.96
N ARG A 166 11.16 -15.35 11.56
CA ARG A 166 10.90 -15.26 13.01
C ARG A 166 9.40 -15.39 13.27
N THR A 167 9.02 -16.35 14.10
CA THR A 167 7.63 -16.55 14.55
C THR A 167 7.52 -16.20 16.04
N MET A 168 6.40 -15.63 16.46
CA MET A 168 6.11 -15.29 17.87
C MET A 168 6.22 -16.49 18.83
N ARG A 169 5.99 -17.73 18.35
CA ARG A 169 6.09 -18.97 19.14
C ARG A 169 7.51 -19.58 19.23
N GLY A 170 8.54 -18.96 18.64
CA GLY A 170 9.93 -19.36 18.87
C GLY A 170 10.42 -20.65 18.18
N GLY A 171 9.87 -21.04 17.01
CA GLY A 171 10.34 -22.20 16.24
C GLY A 171 11.33 -21.87 15.12
N ILE A 172 12.29 -22.78 14.86
CA ILE A 172 13.23 -22.70 13.73
C ILE A 172 12.64 -23.45 12.53
N TYR A 173 12.47 -22.75 11.42
CA TYR A 173 12.09 -23.39 10.16
C TYR A 173 13.33 -23.86 9.41
N HIS A 174 13.19 -24.94 8.67
CA HIS A 174 14.23 -25.53 7.84
C HIS A 174 13.82 -25.47 6.37
N VAL A 175 14.81 -25.33 5.49
CA VAL A 175 14.63 -25.34 4.04
C VAL A 175 15.54 -26.42 3.46
N VAL A 176 14.94 -27.34 2.70
CA VAL A 176 15.67 -28.35 1.94
C VAL A 176 16.20 -27.69 0.68
N ARG A 177 17.50 -27.82 0.45
CA ARG A 177 18.17 -27.39 -0.78
C ARG A 177 18.47 -28.60 -1.64
N ALA A 178 18.05 -28.54 -2.90
CA ALA A 178 18.28 -29.59 -3.89
C ALA A 178 19.07 -29.00 -5.05
N MET A 179 20.10 -29.71 -5.51
CA MET A 179 21.02 -29.27 -6.54
C MET A 179 20.75 -30.03 -7.84
N TRP A 180 20.63 -29.28 -8.93
CA TRP A 180 20.43 -29.81 -10.27
C TRP A 180 21.45 -29.19 -11.21
N ASN A 181 22.16 -30.03 -11.96
CA ASN A 181 23.03 -29.58 -13.04
C ASN A 181 22.23 -29.66 -14.34
N ASP A 182 21.98 -28.52 -14.98
CA ASP A 182 21.26 -28.46 -16.23
C ASP A 182 22.10 -29.12 -17.34
N PRO A 183 21.66 -30.26 -17.91
CA PRO A 183 22.44 -30.98 -18.91
C PRO A 183 22.60 -30.21 -20.22
N VAL A 184 21.76 -29.21 -20.49
CA VAL A 184 21.81 -28.42 -21.73
C VAL A 184 22.76 -27.24 -21.58
N SER A 185 22.61 -26.45 -20.51
CA SER A 185 23.43 -25.25 -20.32
C SER A 185 24.71 -25.51 -19.52
N GLY A 186 24.84 -26.65 -18.85
CA GLY A 186 25.92 -26.96 -17.91
C GLY A 186 25.90 -26.12 -16.64
N ARG A 187 24.83 -25.34 -16.39
CA ARG A 187 24.71 -24.48 -15.22
C ARG A 187 24.16 -25.27 -14.03
N GLU A 188 24.75 -25.01 -12.87
CA GLU A 188 24.25 -25.54 -11.61
C GLU A 188 23.17 -24.64 -11.02
N TYR A 189 22.07 -25.26 -10.60
CA TYR A 189 20.96 -24.61 -9.90
C TYR A 189 20.77 -25.23 -8.52
N ILE A 190 20.64 -24.39 -7.50
CA ILE A 190 20.27 -24.82 -6.14
C ILE A 190 18.84 -24.33 -5.86
N PHE A 191 17.92 -25.27 -5.86
CA PHE A 191 16.51 -25.05 -5.56
C PHE A 191 16.24 -25.13 -4.07
N GLN A 192 15.27 -24.35 -3.59
CA GLN A 192 14.90 -24.25 -2.19
C GLN A 192 13.45 -24.66 -1.98
N SER A 193 13.21 -25.53 -1.00
CA SER A 193 11.86 -25.89 -0.61
C SER A 193 11.13 -24.76 0.09
N LYS A 194 9.82 -24.94 0.26
CA LYS A 194 9.08 -24.15 1.25
C LYS A 194 9.64 -24.40 2.66
N PRO A 195 9.53 -23.43 3.58
CA PRO A 195 9.91 -23.59 4.97
C PRO A 195 9.16 -24.74 5.65
N ILE A 196 9.88 -25.61 6.34
CA ILE A 196 9.40 -26.78 7.07
C ILE A 196 9.60 -26.54 8.57
N PRO A 197 8.60 -26.78 9.44
CA PRO A 197 8.65 -26.36 10.85
C PRO A 197 9.46 -27.28 11.78
N TRP A 198 10.13 -28.29 11.23
CA TRP A 198 10.96 -29.28 11.92
C TRP A 198 12.17 -29.60 11.03
N ASP A 199 13.16 -30.36 11.50
CA ASP A 199 14.36 -30.69 10.72
C ASP A 199 14.16 -31.94 9.83
N PRO A 200 14.05 -31.79 8.50
CA PRO A 200 13.83 -32.91 7.58
C PRO A 200 15.09 -33.66 7.16
N THR A 201 16.25 -33.38 7.76
CA THR A 201 17.56 -33.89 7.30
C THR A 201 17.56 -35.40 7.09
N ASP A 202 17.12 -36.18 8.08
CA ASP A 202 17.16 -37.65 8.01
C ASP A 202 16.22 -38.23 6.93
N PHE A 203 15.16 -37.51 6.59
CA PHE A 203 14.16 -37.95 5.61
C PHE A 203 14.50 -37.52 4.18
N ALA A 204 15.27 -36.43 4.02
CA ALA A 204 15.64 -35.85 2.74
C ALA A 204 17.04 -36.31 2.26
N LYS A 205 17.94 -36.67 3.19
CA LYS A 205 19.32 -37.07 2.87
C LYS A 205 19.35 -38.30 1.96
N GLY A 206 20.16 -38.22 0.91
CA GLY A 206 20.40 -39.32 -0.02
C GLY A 206 19.25 -39.61 -0.99
N LYS A 207 18.19 -38.79 -0.99
CA LYS A 207 17.08 -38.91 -1.94
C LYS A 207 17.29 -38.02 -3.15
N ASP A 208 16.78 -38.51 -4.27
CA ASP A 208 16.48 -37.72 -5.44
C ASP A 208 15.15 -36.99 -5.22
N ILE A 209 15.19 -35.67 -5.35
CA ILE A 209 14.10 -34.75 -5.02
C ILE A 209 13.51 -34.21 -6.32
N PRO A 210 12.23 -34.48 -6.62
CA PRO A 210 11.56 -33.88 -7.77
C PRO A 210 11.41 -32.37 -7.58
N VAL A 211 11.75 -31.61 -8.62
CA VAL A 211 11.56 -30.16 -8.64
C VAL A 211 10.80 -29.79 -9.91
N PHE A 212 9.68 -29.09 -9.76
CA PHE A 212 8.95 -28.49 -10.88
C PHE A 212 9.60 -27.16 -11.23
N ILE A 213 10.01 -26.98 -12.47
CA ILE A 213 10.67 -25.75 -12.95
C ILE A 213 9.93 -25.15 -14.15
N ASP A 214 10.07 -23.83 -14.33
CA ASP A 214 9.79 -23.14 -15.58
C ASP A 214 11.01 -23.30 -16.51
N PRO A 215 10.91 -24.02 -17.65
CA PRO A 215 12.05 -24.26 -18.53
C PRO A 215 12.69 -22.98 -19.10
N GLN A 216 11.91 -21.90 -19.22
CA GLN A 216 12.42 -20.61 -19.70
C GLN A 216 13.03 -19.77 -18.57
N ARG A 217 12.66 -20.06 -17.31
CA ARG A 217 13.14 -19.34 -16.11
C ARG A 217 13.27 -20.28 -14.92
N PRO A 218 14.33 -21.11 -14.83
CA PRO A 218 14.49 -22.10 -13.76
C PRO A 218 14.44 -21.53 -12.33
N GLU A 219 14.69 -20.23 -12.14
CA GLU A 219 14.48 -19.54 -10.86
C GLU A 219 13.05 -19.68 -10.33
N ARG A 220 12.05 -19.81 -11.21
CA ARG A 220 10.67 -20.17 -10.84
C ARG A 220 10.60 -21.68 -10.70
N HIS A 221 10.62 -22.12 -9.46
CA HIS A 221 10.64 -23.53 -9.13
C HIS A 221 9.73 -23.84 -7.94
N LEU A 222 9.43 -25.13 -7.80
CA LEU A 222 8.75 -25.71 -6.68
C LEU A 222 9.38 -27.07 -6.39
N VAL A 223 10.08 -27.17 -5.24
CA VAL A 223 10.61 -28.44 -4.75
C VAL A 223 9.45 -29.27 -4.19
N ASP A 224 9.30 -30.50 -4.68
CA ASP A 224 8.31 -31.42 -4.14
C ASP A 224 8.80 -32.00 -2.81
N THR A 225 8.07 -31.70 -1.74
CA THR A 225 8.34 -32.21 -0.39
C THR A 225 7.24 -33.16 0.08
N SER A 226 6.38 -33.64 -0.84
CA SER A 226 5.27 -34.56 -0.52
C SER A 226 5.74 -35.89 0.09
N PHE A 227 7.00 -36.27 -0.10
CA PHE A 227 7.60 -37.47 0.48
C PHE A 227 7.97 -37.33 1.97
N LEU A 228 7.97 -36.11 2.51
CA LEU A 228 8.27 -35.88 3.93
C LEU A 228 7.04 -36.22 4.78
N PRO A 229 7.23 -36.82 5.97
CA PRO A 229 6.13 -37.04 6.90
C PRO A 229 5.53 -35.72 7.37
N VAL A 230 4.26 -35.77 7.77
CA VAL A 230 3.66 -34.67 8.55
C VAL A 230 4.45 -34.60 9.87
N GLY A 231 4.92 -33.42 10.24
CA GLY A 231 5.89 -33.26 11.33
C GLY A 231 5.40 -33.82 12.68
N PRO A 232 6.32 -34.18 13.60
CA PRO A 232 6.01 -34.92 14.83
C PRO A 232 5.16 -34.17 15.88
N GLU A 233 4.62 -32.98 15.57
CA GLU A 233 3.78 -32.17 16.47
C GLU A 233 2.57 -31.56 15.72
N SER A 234 1.92 -32.33 14.82
CA SER A 234 0.67 -31.90 14.16
C SER A 234 -0.55 -32.06 15.04
#